data_AF-A0A519KT35-F1
#
_entry.id   AF-A0A519KT35-F1
#
_cell.length_a   1.000
_cell.length_b   1.000
_cell.length_c   1.000
_cell.angle_alpha   90.00
_cell.angle_beta   90.00
_cell.angle_gamma   90.00
#
_symmetry.space_group_name_H-M   'P 1'
#
loop_
_entity.id
_entity.type
_entity.pdbx_description
1 polymer ?
#
loop_
_entity_poly.entity_id
_entity_poly.type
_entity_poly.pdbx_seq_one_letter_code
_entity_poly.pdbx_strand_id
1 'polypeptide(L)'
;MKSNQTLKILFWHRKSKADSKAFAPIICRISIDGKDAEFSTSQKVHISEWDVKTKKVIGSINSKKINSALNHIESSLEINFTVLKTKFDDVTPIMLKNVFLNFPRENDNNKIEQEIPQLLELTNIHINDFAELVEKKLRSSETLKQWKATKKKIVEFLRFEFKANDIELSSIQYSFAQKFYKFLAVKRIPALKDPAAMKQIKNLKQILNIAEANLWIAKNPIAKFKCGSEDPEIMPLEIFDVEKLWRKKIS
;
A
#
# COMPACT_ATOMS: atom_id res chain seq x y z
N MET A 1 25.85 13.51 -6.50
CA MET A 1 26.01 13.97 -7.91
C MET A 1 24.72 13.64 -8.63
N LYS A 2 24.00 14.61 -9.19
CA LYS A 2 22.78 14.33 -9.98
C LYS A 2 23.19 13.60 -11.26
N SER A 3 22.55 12.49 -11.59
CA SER A 3 22.88 11.65 -12.74
C SER A 3 22.79 12.45 -14.05
N ASN A 4 23.79 12.32 -14.93
CA ASN A 4 23.86 13.04 -16.20
C ASN A 4 23.16 12.26 -17.31
N GLN A 5 21.86 11.96 -17.12
CA GLN A 5 21.09 11.16 -18.06
C GLN A 5 20.68 11.97 -19.29
N THR A 6 20.85 11.39 -20.46
CA THR A 6 20.52 12.05 -21.75
C THR A 6 19.24 11.48 -22.33
N LEU A 7 18.24 12.34 -22.56
CA LEU A 7 16.99 11.99 -23.22
C LEU A 7 17.11 12.20 -24.73
N LYS A 8 16.66 11.21 -25.51
CA LYS A 8 16.45 11.34 -26.96
C LYS A 8 15.01 10.97 -27.30
N ILE A 9 14.35 11.80 -28.10
CA ILE A 9 12.98 11.58 -28.57
C ILE A 9 13.01 11.40 -30.09
N LEU A 10 12.30 10.40 -30.58
CA LEU A 10 12.22 10.06 -32.00
C LEU A 10 10.78 9.80 -32.42
N PHE A 11 10.33 10.49 -33.45
CA PHE A 11 9.06 10.20 -34.13
C PHE A 11 9.30 9.44 -35.43
N TRP A 12 8.47 8.45 -35.70
CA TRP A 12 8.45 7.72 -36.97
C TRP A 12 7.07 7.12 -37.25
N HIS A 13 6.73 6.92 -38.52
CA HIS A 13 5.47 6.27 -38.91
C HIS A 13 5.68 4.76 -39.07
N ARG A 14 4.80 3.96 -38.45
CA ARG A 14 4.90 2.50 -38.51
C ARG A 14 4.20 1.96 -39.75
N LYS A 15 4.92 1.91 -40.87
CA LYS A 15 4.43 1.40 -42.19
C LYS A 15 3.73 0.05 -42.09
N SER A 16 4.22 -0.86 -41.24
CA SER A 16 3.65 -2.20 -41.06
C SER A 16 2.23 -2.22 -40.47
N LYS A 17 1.75 -1.08 -39.93
CA LYS A 17 0.39 -0.92 -39.36
C LYS A 17 -0.45 0.07 -40.16
N ALA A 18 -0.14 0.26 -41.45
CA ALA A 18 -0.94 1.10 -42.32
C ALA A 18 -2.32 0.48 -42.57
N ASP A 19 -3.36 1.31 -42.64
CA ASP A 19 -4.70 0.87 -43.01
C ASP A 19 -4.87 0.71 -44.53
N SER A 20 -6.04 0.26 -44.97
CA SER A 20 -6.36 0.07 -46.39
C SER A 20 -6.30 1.34 -47.23
N LYS A 21 -6.25 2.52 -46.58
CA LYS A 21 -6.09 3.83 -47.22
C LYS A 21 -4.65 4.36 -47.11
N ALA A 22 -3.69 3.52 -46.76
CA ALA A 22 -2.27 3.82 -46.62
C ALA A 22 -1.93 4.89 -45.55
N PHE A 23 -2.77 5.03 -44.52
CA PHE A 23 -2.45 5.84 -43.33
C PHE A 23 -1.77 4.99 -42.26
N ALA A 24 -0.55 5.36 -41.90
CA ALA A 24 0.25 4.71 -40.86
C ALA A 24 0.21 5.51 -39.55
N PRO A 25 0.16 4.85 -38.38
CA PRO A 25 0.25 5.54 -37.09
C PRO A 25 1.66 6.07 -36.83
N ILE A 26 1.74 7.25 -36.22
CA ILE A 26 2.99 7.84 -35.76
C ILE A 26 3.30 7.32 -34.35
N ILE A 27 4.52 6.81 -34.19
CA ILE A 27 5.05 6.27 -32.94
C ILE A 27 6.10 7.24 -32.41
N CYS A 28 6.06 7.48 -31.10
CA CYS A 28 7.10 8.15 -30.34
C CYS A 28 7.97 7.10 -29.65
N ARG A 29 9.29 7.19 -29.83
CA ARG A 29 10.30 6.44 -29.11
C ARG A 29 11.06 7.38 -28.18
N ILE A 30 11.15 7.00 -26.91
CA ILE A 30 11.93 7.64 -25.87
C ILE A 30 13.16 6.76 -25.62
N SER A 31 14.35 7.35 -25.65
CA SER A 31 15.59 6.67 -25.29
C SER A 31 16.30 7.43 -24.16
N ILE A 32 16.64 6.73 -23.09
CA ILE A 32 17.41 7.26 -21.94
C ILE A 32 18.48 6.24 -21.58
N ASP A 33 19.75 6.65 -21.62
CA ASP A 33 20.93 5.83 -21.27
C ASP A 33 20.94 4.42 -21.89
N GLY A 34 20.52 4.33 -23.17
CA GLY A 34 20.52 3.08 -23.95
C GLY A 34 19.30 2.18 -23.72
N LYS A 35 18.38 2.55 -22.83
CA LYS A 35 17.06 1.91 -22.70
C LYS A 35 16.04 2.67 -23.55
N ASP A 36 15.10 1.94 -24.14
CA ASP A 36 14.07 2.49 -25.02
C ASP A 36 12.66 2.17 -24.53
N ALA A 37 11.73 3.10 -24.73
CA ALA A 37 10.28 2.86 -24.60
C ALA A 37 9.54 3.51 -25.77
N GLU A 38 8.47 2.85 -26.24
CA GLU A 38 7.66 3.35 -27.36
C GLU A 38 6.18 3.50 -26.98
N PHE A 39 5.51 4.47 -27.60
CA PHE A 39 4.06 4.63 -27.53
C PHE A 39 3.50 5.28 -28.79
N SER A 40 2.21 5.05 -29.05
CA SER A 40 1.49 5.67 -30.18
C SER A 40 1.11 7.11 -29.84
N THR A 41 1.29 8.05 -30.77
CA THR A 41 0.90 9.46 -30.57
C THR A 41 -0.57 9.72 -30.86
N SER A 42 -1.34 8.67 -31.20
CA SER A 42 -2.73 8.74 -31.67
C SER A 42 -2.92 9.54 -32.97
N GLN A 43 -1.83 9.94 -33.63
CA GLN A 43 -1.85 10.58 -34.95
C GLN A 43 -1.57 9.53 -36.04
N LYS A 44 -2.21 9.70 -37.19
CA LYS A 44 -1.94 8.92 -38.40
C LYS A 44 -1.58 9.85 -39.54
N VAL A 45 -0.72 9.37 -40.44
CA VAL A 45 -0.26 10.11 -41.62
C VAL A 45 -0.20 9.17 -42.81
N HIS A 46 -0.47 9.68 -44.02
CA HIS A 46 -0.27 8.90 -45.22
C HIS A 46 1.23 8.59 -45.41
N ILE A 47 1.58 7.38 -45.84
CA ILE A 47 2.99 6.94 -45.92
C ILE A 47 3.85 7.88 -46.79
N SER A 48 3.28 8.48 -47.83
CA SER A 48 3.99 9.42 -48.72
C SER A 48 4.13 10.84 -48.14
N GLU A 49 3.40 11.17 -47.08
CA GLU A 49 3.38 12.50 -46.48
C GLU A 49 4.34 12.61 -45.28
N TRP A 50 5.03 11.53 -44.90
CA TRP A 50 6.02 11.56 -43.84
C TRP A 50 7.44 11.75 -44.39
N ASP A 51 8.13 12.79 -43.93
CA ASP A 51 9.55 12.97 -44.21
C ASP A 51 10.42 12.33 -43.13
N VAL A 52 11.21 11.35 -43.55
CA VAL A 52 12.14 10.60 -42.69
C VAL A 52 13.30 11.47 -42.20
N LYS A 53 13.76 12.44 -43.00
CA LYS A 53 14.90 13.30 -42.64
C LYS A 53 14.51 14.30 -41.58
N THR A 54 13.40 14.99 -41.78
CA THR A 54 12.92 16.03 -40.86
C THR A 54 12.05 15.48 -39.73
N LYS A 55 11.65 14.19 -39.81
CA LYS A 55 10.74 13.52 -38.85
C LYS A 55 9.41 14.25 -38.68
N LYS A 56 8.93 14.86 -39.76
CA LYS A 56 7.73 15.71 -39.81
C LYS A 56 6.81 15.29 -40.95
N VAL A 57 5.54 15.67 -40.82
CA VAL A 57 4.55 15.55 -41.88
C VAL A 57 4.72 16.70 -42.87
N ILE A 58 4.76 16.38 -44.17
CA ILE A 58 4.88 17.32 -45.29
C ILE A 58 3.66 17.14 -46.22
N GLY A 59 3.19 18.23 -46.82
CA GLY A 59 2.24 18.20 -47.95
C GLY A 59 0.77 17.97 -47.58
N SER A 60 0.46 17.50 -46.37
CA SER A 60 -0.92 17.32 -45.91
C SER A 60 -1.59 18.64 -45.50
N ILE A 61 -2.90 18.81 -45.74
CA ILE A 61 -3.68 19.95 -45.21
C ILE A 61 -3.64 20.00 -43.67
N ASN A 62 -3.50 18.82 -43.04
CA ASN A 62 -3.40 18.66 -41.59
C ASN A 62 -1.95 18.64 -41.07
N SER A 63 -0.94 18.80 -41.95
CA SER A 63 0.49 18.71 -41.59
C SER A 63 0.86 19.64 -40.43
N LYS A 64 0.41 20.90 -40.48
CA LYS A 64 0.64 21.89 -39.40
C LYS A 64 0.05 21.42 -38.06
N LYS A 65 -1.17 20.88 -38.08
CA LYS A 65 -1.86 20.40 -36.87
C LYS A 65 -1.15 19.18 -36.29
N ILE A 66 -0.78 18.20 -37.12
CA ILE A 66 -0.07 17.00 -36.70
C ILE A 66 1.31 17.37 -36.14
N ASN A 67 2.09 18.18 -36.87
CA ASN A 67 3.41 18.61 -36.41
C ASN A 67 3.34 19.43 -35.11
N SER A 68 2.33 20.29 -34.94
CA SER A 68 2.11 21.00 -33.67
C SER A 68 1.83 20.03 -32.51
N ALA A 69 1.00 19.00 -32.74
CA ALA A 69 0.76 17.96 -31.74
C ALA A 69 2.03 17.18 -31.40
N LEU A 70 2.88 16.84 -32.38
CA LEU A 70 4.16 16.17 -32.13
C LEU A 70 5.12 17.05 -31.31
N ASN A 71 5.22 18.34 -31.64
CA ASN A 71 6.02 19.29 -30.87
C ASN A 71 5.52 19.41 -29.42
N HIS A 72 4.19 19.43 -29.22
CA HIS A 72 3.62 19.48 -27.88
C HIS A 72 3.97 18.23 -27.06
N ILE A 73 3.95 17.04 -27.69
CA ILE A 73 4.38 15.79 -27.06
C ILE A 73 5.85 15.88 -26.66
N GLU A 74 6.71 16.37 -27.55
CA GLU A 74 8.15 16.53 -27.31
C GLU A 74 8.42 17.46 -26.11
N SER A 75 7.86 18.67 -26.12
CA SER A 75 7.99 19.63 -25.00
C SER A 75 7.46 19.08 -23.67
N SER A 76 6.32 18.37 -23.70
CA SER A 76 5.76 17.75 -22.50
C SER A 76 6.67 16.66 -21.93
N LEU A 77 7.30 15.86 -22.78
CA LEU A 77 8.26 14.83 -22.37
C LEU A 77 9.52 15.46 -21.76
N GLU A 78 10.05 16.53 -22.34
CA GLU A 78 11.22 17.23 -21.80
C GLU A 78 10.96 17.84 -20.40
N ILE A 79 9.79 18.46 -20.23
CA ILE A 79 9.36 19.01 -18.93
C ILE A 79 9.23 17.89 -17.90
N ASN A 80 8.52 16.81 -18.24
CA ASN A 80 8.33 15.67 -17.34
C ASN A 80 9.66 15.00 -16.97
N PHE A 81 10.58 14.87 -17.91
CA PHE A 81 11.91 14.33 -17.65
C PHE A 81 12.70 15.20 -16.68
N THR A 82 12.65 16.53 -16.86
CA THR A 82 13.27 17.49 -15.94
C THR A 82 12.70 17.37 -14.53
N VAL A 83 11.38 17.25 -14.40
CA VAL A 83 10.72 17.04 -13.11
C VAL A 83 11.15 15.71 -12.49
N LEU A 84 11.20 14.62 -13.27
CA LEU A 84 11.61 13.30 -12.77
C LEU A 84 13.06 13.30 -12.27
N LYS A 85 13.99 13.98 -12.95
CA LYS A 85 15.38 14.13 -12.48
C LYS A 85 15.53 14.86 -11.14
N THR A 86 14.53 15.65 -10.73
CA THR A 86 14.55 16.29 -9.41
C THR A 86 14.07 15.38 -8.29
N LYS A 87 13.30 14.33 -8.64
CA LYS A 87 12.65 13.41 -7.68
C LYS A 87 13.37 12.08 -7.55
N PHE A 88 14.05 11.61 -8.60
CA PHE A 88 14.66 10.29 -8.67
C PHE A 88 16.12 10.40 -9.11
N ASP A 89 16.97 9.53 -8.55
CA ASP A 89 18.40 9.45 -8.90
C ASP A 89 18.64 8.80 -10.28
N ASP A 90 17.73 7.94 -10.73
CA ASP A 90 17.73 7.28 -12.05
C ASP A 90 16.32 7.31 -12.66
N VAL A 91 16.19 7.80 -13.89
CA VAL A 91 14.94 7.96 -14.63
C VAL A 91 14.93 7.03 -15.83
N THR A 92 13.98 6.09 -15.85
CA THR A 92 13.83 5.16 -16.97
C THR A 92 12.89 5.69 -18.07
N PRO A 93 13.04 5.26 -19.33
CA PRO A 93 12.13 5.64 -20.42
C PRO A 93 10.67 5.26 -20.14
N ILE A 94 10.45 4.15 -19.43
CA ILE A 94 9.12 3.66 -19.04
C ILE A 94 8.48 4.61 -18.02
N MET A 95 9.23 5.08 -17.02
CA MET A 95 8.73 6.07 -16.06
C MET A 95 8.28 7.35 -16.77
N LEU A 96 9.09 7.86 -17.72
CA LEU A 96 8.75 9.05 -18.48
C LEU A 96 7.49 8.85 -19.34
N LYS A 97 7.38 7.70 -20.01
CA LYS A 97 6.20 7.32 -20.78
C LYS A 97 4.94 7.27 -19.92
N ASN A 98 5.02 6.66 -18.73
CA ASN A 98 3.87 6.48 -17.84
C ASN A 98 3.35 7.81 -17.31
N VAL A 99 4.26 8.71 -16.91
CA VAL A 99 3.92 10.08 -16.50
C VAL A 99 3.26 10.85 -17.65
N PHE A 100 3.80 10.76 -18.86
CA PHE A 100 3.25 11.49 -20.02
C PHE A 100 1.85 11.02 -20.42
N LEU A 101 1.59 9.71 -20.41
CA LEU A 101 0.31 9.14 -20.85
C LEU A 101 -0.80 9.23 -19.79
N ASN A 102 -0.54 9.84 -18.63
CA ASN A 102 -1.45 9.87 -17.49
C ASN A 102 -1.98 8.47 -17.12
N PHE A 103 -1.21 7.41 -17.40
CA PHE A 103 -1.55 6.11 -16.86
C PHE A 103 -1.45 6.25 -15.34
N PRO A 104 -2.46 5.84 -14.56
CA PRO A 104 -2.21 5.55 -13.15
C PRO A 104 -1.00 4.63 -13.11
N ARG A 105 -0.08 4.87 -12.17
CA ARG A 105 1.21 4.17 -12.08
C ARG A 105 1.00 2.65 -12.01
N GLU A 106 0.82 2.02 -13.17
CA GLU A 106 0.83 0.58 -13.29
C GLU A 106 2.28 0.18 -13.52
N ASN A 107 2.88 -0.27 -12.42
CA ASN A 107 4.17 -0.94 -12.33
C ASN A 107 5.42 -0.04 -12.23
N ASP A 108 5.56 0.64 -11.09
CA ASP A 108 6.85 0.69 -10.39
C ASP A 108 6.93 -0.48 -9.40
N ASN A 109 7.08 -1.70 -9.94
CA ASN A 109 7.46 -2.87 -9.15
C ASN A 109 8.96 -2.81 -8.81
N ASN A 110 9.32 -1.81 -7.99
CA ASN A 110 10.47 -1.82 -7.08
C ASN A 110 10.40 -0.69 -6.01
N LYS A 111 9.28 0.02 -5.92
CA LYS A 111 8.69 0.38 -4.64
C LYS A 111 7.24 0.00 -4.74
N ILE A 112 6.93 -1.19 -4.23
CA ILE A 112 5.57 -1.50 -3.81
C ILE A 112 5.22 -0.33 -2.88
N GLU A 113 4.45 0.66 -3.35
CA GLU A 113 3.50 1.32 -2.46
C GLU A 113 2.59 0.16 -2.06
N GLN A 114 3.05 -0.63 -1.08
CA GLN A 114 2.18 -1.50 -0.33
C GLN A 114 1.16 -0.51 0.18
N GLU A 115 -0.06 -0.55 -0.35
CA GLU A 115 -1.16 0.19 0.24
C GLU A 115 -1.05 -0.08 1.72
N ILE A 116 -0.64 0.93 2.48
CA ILE A 116 -0.33 0.76 3.89
C ILE A 116 -1.66 0.36 4.50
N PRO A 117 -1.79 -0.88 4.98
CA PRO A 117 -3.09 -1.37 5.38
C PRO A 117 -3.58 -0.52 6.53
N GLN A 118 -4.87 -0.24 6.56
CA GLN A 118 -5.48 0.42 7.70
C GLN A 118 -5.45 -0.50 8.93
N LEU A 119 -5.71 0.01 10.13
CA LEU A 119 -5.57 -0.76 11.37
C LEU A 119 -6.41 -2.05 11.37
N LEU A 120 -7.65 -1.99 10.91
CA LEU A 120 -8.54 -3.14 10.88
C LEU A 120 -8.16 -4.11 9.76
N GLU A 121 -7.73 -3.60 8.62
CA GLU A 121 -7.18 -4.40 7.53
C GLU A 121 -5.93 -5.18 7.96
N LEU A 122 -4.97 -4.50 8.57
CA LEU A 122 -3.79 -5.10 9.20
C LEU A 122 -4.19 -6.20 10.20
N THR A 123 -5.21 -5.93 11.01
CA THR A 123 -5.73 -6.91 11.97
C THR A 123 -6.33 -8.14 11.26
N ASN A 124 -6.97 -7.95 10.10
CA ASN A 124 -7.51 -9.06 9.29
C ASN A 124 -6.41 -9.90 8.66
N ILE A 125 -5.40 -9.25 8.08
CA ILE A 125 -4.22 -9.93 7.54
C ILE A 125 -3.62 -10.83 8.62
N HIS A 126 -3.38 -10.28 9.82
CA HIS A 126 -2.86 -11.08 10.93
C HIS A 126 -3.76 -12.26 11.33
N ILE A 127 -5.08 -12.08 11.34
CA ILE A 127 -6.03 -13.15 11.67
C ILE A 127 -6.06 -14.24 10.60
N ASN A 128 -5.98 -13.86 9.33
CA ASN A 128 -5.98 -14.79 8.20
C ASN A 128 -4.70 -15.62 8.19
N ASP A 129 -3.53 -14.97 8.32
CA ASP A 129 -2.24 -15.66 8.45
C ASP A 129 -2.25 -16.63 9.64
N PHE A 130 -2.81 -16.20 10.78
CA PHE A 130 -2.93 -17.07 11.94
C PHE A 130 -3.90 -18.24 11.71
N ALA A 131 -4.96 -18.05 10.92
CA ALA A 131 -5.90 -19.11 10.58
C ALA A 131 -5.23 -20.20 9.72
N GLU A 132 -4.41 -19.84 8.74
CA GLU A 132 -3.63 -20.80 7.94
C GLU A 132 -2.68 -21.63 8.81
N LEU A 133 -2.06 -21.01 9.83
CA LEU A 133 -1.22 -21.73 10.79
C LEU A 133 -2.01 -22.72 11.65
N VAL A 134 -3.27 -22.39 11.98
CA VAL A 134 -4.18 -23.30 12.71
C VAL A 134 -4.60 -24.47 11.83
N GLU A 135 -4.89 -24.24 10.56
CA GLU A 135 -5.22 -25.31 9.60
C GLU A 135 -4.08 -26.32 9.47
N LYS A 136 -2.83 -25.84 9.47
CA LYS A 136 -1.62 -26.67 9.51
C LYS A 136 -1.30 -27.27 10.88
N LYS A 137 -2.18 -27.11 11.89
CA LYS A 137 -2.03 -27.57 13.28
C LYS A 137 -0.77 -27.02 14.00
N LEU A 138 -0.21 -25.91 13.52
CA LEU A 138 0.95 -25.25 14.14
C LEU A 138 0.55 -24.33 15.29
N ARG A 139 -0.72 -23.94 15.36
CA ARG A 139 -1.27 -23.03 16.39
C ARG A 139 -2.64 -23.51 16.88
N SER A 140 -3.04 -23.05 18.07
CA SER A 140 -4.33 -23.40 18.69
C SER A 140 -5.48 -22.60 18.09
N SER A 141 -6.61 -23.27 17.83
CA SER A 141 -7.87 -22.64 17.42
C SER A 141 -8.42 -21.69 18.50
N GLU A 142 -8.09 -21.92 19.77
CA GLU A 142 -8.49 -21.06 20.88
C GLU A 142 -7.79 -19.68 20.79
N THR A 143 -6.52 -19.66 20.38
CA THR A 143 -5.80 -18.40 20.14
C THR A 143 -6.40 -17.62 18.98
N LEU A 144 -6.85 -18.29 17.92
CA LEU A 144 -7.55 -17.64 16.80
C LEU A 144 -8.86 -16.97 17.26
N LYS A 145 -9.64 -17.62 18.15
CA LYS A 145 -10.83 -16.99 18.74
C LYS A 145 -10.48 -15.73 19.53
N GLN A 146 -9.37 -15.75 20.26
CA GLN A 146 -8.90 -14.57 21.01
C GLN A 146 -8.53 -13.40 20.07
N TRP A 147 -7.91 -13.67 18.92
CA TRP A 147 -7.64 -12.64 17.92
C TRP A 147 -8.92 -12.06 17.31
N LYS A 148 -9.88 -12.90 16.94
CA LYS A 148 -11.21 -12.46 16.47
C LYS A 148 -11.94 -11.61 17.52
N ALA A 149 -11.85 -11.99 18.79
CA ALA A 149 -12.41 -11.22 19.90
C ALA A 149 -11.67 -9.89 20.13
N THR A 150 -10.38 -9.79 19.80
CA THR A 150 -9.60 -8.55 19.86
C THR A 150 -10.05 -7.60 18.75
N LYS A 151 -10.14 -8.10 17.50
CA LYS A 151 -10.67 -7.36 16.36
C LYS A 151 -12.01 -6.71 16.67
N LYS A 152 -12.97 -7.48 17.22
CA LYS A 152 -14.30 -6.97 17.57
C LYS A 152 -14.21 -5.76 18.51
N LYS A 153 -13.35 -5.79 19.51
CA LYS A 153 -13.17 -4.69 20.47
C LYS A 153 -12.49 -3.47 19.84
N ILE A 154 -11.56 -3.67 18.90
CA ILE A 154 -10.96 -2.58 18.13
C ILE A 154 -12.06 -1.87 17.32
N VAL A 155 -12.91 -2.63 16.61
CA VAL A 155 -14.03 -2.05 15.84
C VAL A 155 -14.99 -1.27 16.73
N GLU A 156 -15.38 -1.82 17.88
CA GLU A 156 -16.24 -1.14 18.86
C GLU A 156 -15.61 0.19 19.32
N PHE A 157 -14.30 0.20 19.57
CA PHE A 157 -13.56 1.40 19.97
C PHE A 157 -13.49 2.46 18.87
N LEU A 158 -13.16 2.06 17.63
CA LEU A 158 -13.04 2.98 16.50
C LEU A 158 -14.37 3.69 16.22
N ARG A 159 -15.48 2.95 16.28
CA ARG A 159 -16.82 3.53 16.15
C ARG A 159 -17.17 4.49 17.28
N PHE A 160 -16.75 4.18 18.51
CA PHE A 160 -17.05 5.00 19.67
C PHE A 160 -16.23 6.32 19.69
N GLU A 161 -14.91 6.23 19.51
CA GLU A 161 -14.00 7.37 19.71
C GLU A 161 -13.78 8.18 18.43
N PHE A 162 -13.71 7.51 17.27
CA PHE A 162 -13.37 8.15 15.99
C PHE A 162 -14.55 8.26 15.02
N LYS A 163 -15.69 7.62 15.33
CA LYS A 163 -16.86 7.51 14.43
C LYS A 163 -16.50 6.95 13.04
N ALA A 164 -15.42 6.17 12.98
CA ALA A 164 -14.89 5.59 11.76
C ALA A 164 -14.98 4.06 11.83
N ASN A 165 -15.06 3.41 10.66
CA ASN A 165 -15.01 1.96 10.58
C ASN A 165 -13.57 1.44 10.68
N ASP A 166 -12.62 2.23 10.20
CA ASP A 166 -11.20 1.93 10.21
C ASP A 166 -10.39 3.25 10.22
N ILE A 167 -9.10 3.17 10.49
CA ILE A 167 -8.19 4.32 10.57
C ILE A 167 -6.83 3.98 9.96
N GLU A 168 -6.18 4.99 9.39
CA GLU A 168 -4.81 4.86 8.90
C GLU A 168 -3.84 4.63 10.05
N LEU A 169 -2.80 3.81 9.83
CA LEU A 169 -1.76 3.57 10.83
C LEU A 169 -0.97 4.83 11.19
N SER A 170 -0.85 5.77 10.24
CA SER A 170 -0.25 7.11 10.41
C SER A 170 -0.95 7.94 11.50
N SER A 171 -2.27 7.74 11.68
CA SER A 171 -3.09 8.50 12.63
C SER A 171 -2.96 7.99 14.08
N ILE A 172 -2.32 6.84 14.28
CA ILE A 172 -2.19 6.20 15.59
C ILE A 172 -1.09 6.92 16.37
N GLN A 173 -1.49 7.60 17.45
CA GLN A 173 -0.57 8.25 18.37
C GLN A 173 -0.46 7.48 19.69
N TYR A 174 0.50 7.84 20.54
CA TYR A 174 0.66 7.25 21.88
C TYR A 174 -0.63 7.30 22.72
N SER A 175 -1.41 8.39 22.57
CA SER A 175 -2.69 8.58 23.26
C SER A 175 -3.75 7.52 22.90
N PHE A 176 -3.60 6.84 21.76
CA PHE A 176 -4.50 5.78 21.32
C PHE A 176 -4.58 4.65 22.35
N ALA A 177 -3.45 4.22 22.92
CA ALA A 177 -3.44 3.16 23.93
C ALA A 177 -4.21 3.54 25.20
N GLN A 178 -4.04 4.77 25.67
CA GLN A 178 -4.75 5.26 26.86
C GLN A 178 -6.26 5.41 26.61
N LYS A 179 -6.64 5.92 25.44
CA LYS A 179 -8.05 6.03 25.03
C LYS A 179 -8.69 4.65 24.89
N PHE A 180 -7.98 3.70 24.27
CA PHE A 180 -8.44 2.33 24.11
C PHE A 180 -8.61 1.63 25.46
N TYR A 181 -7.64 1.77 26.37
CA TYR A 181 -7.76 1.27 27.74
C TYR A 181 -9.01 1.82 28.45
N LYS A 182 -9.17 3.15 28.46
CA LYS A 182 -10.29 3.82 29.11
C LYS A 182 -11.63 3.39 28.50
N PHE A 183 -11.68 3.17 27.20
CA PHE A 183 -12.86 2.63 26.54
C PHE A 183 -13.20 1.22 27.06
N LEU A 184 -12.22 0.31 27.08
CA LEU A 184 -12.43 -1.07 27.50
C LEU A 184 -12.82 -1.22 28.97
N ALA A 185 -12.20 -0.45 29.86
CA ALA A 185 -12.37 -0.56 31.30
C ALA A 185 -13.58 0.24 31.84
N VAL A 186 -13.98 1.34 31.17
CA VAL A 186 -15.00 2.26 31.70
C VAL A 186 -16.19 2.42 30.78
N LYS A 187 -15.96 2.60 29.47
CA LYS A 187 -17.02 3.04 28.53
C LYS A 187 -17.76 1.88 27.86
N ARG A 188 -17.12 0.73 27.71
CA ARG A 188 -17.68 -0.46 27.06
C ARG A 188 -18.65 -1.16 28.00
N ILE A 189 -19.74 -1.71 27.44
CA ILE A 189 -20.72 -2.51 28.17
C ILE A 189 -20.73 -3.95 27.61
N PRO A 190 -20.43 -4.98 28.41
CA PRO A 190 -19.91 -4.92 29.77
C PRO A 190 -18.46 -4.42 29.80
N ALA A 191 -18.10 -3.73 30.89
CA ALA A 191 -16.75 -3.27 31.15
C ALA A 191 -15.82 -4.47 31.38
N LEU A 192 -14.59 -4.37 30.88
CA LEU A 192 -13.58 -5.40 31.11
C LEU A 192 -12.83 -5.13 32.42
N LYS A 193 -12.50 -6.20 33.14
CA LYS A 193 -11.54 -6.15 34.24
C LYS A 193 -10.16 -5.73 33.71
N ASP A 194 -9.36 -5.10 34.56
CA ASP A 194 -8.05 -4.55 34.20
C ASP A 194 -7.13 -5.56 33.47
N PRO A 195 -6.92 -6.81 33.94
CA PRO A 195 -6.07 -7.77 33.24
C PRO A 195 -6.57 -8.10 31.83
N ALA A 196 -7.89 -8.16 31.64
CA ALA A 196 -8.50 -8.45 30.36
C ALA A 196 -8.36 -7.26 29.39
N ALA A 197 -8.50 -6.03 29.88
CA ALA A 197 -8.27 -4.80 29.12
C ALA A 197 -6.80 -4.66 28.71
N MET A 198 -5.87 -4.86 29.66
CA MET A 198 -4.43 -4.86 29.41
C MET A 198 -4.02 -5.91 28.38
N LYS A 199 -4.63 -7.10 28.40
CA LYS A 199 -4.41 -8.12 27.38
C LYS A 199 -4.78 -7.62 25.98
N GLN A 200 -5.85 -6.83 25.81
CA GLN A 200 -6.19 -6.27 24.49
C GLN A 200 -5.16 -5.25 24.02
N ILE A 201 -4.58 -4.46 24.92
CA ILE A 201 -3.52 -3.51 24.59
C ILE A 201 -2.25 -4.25 24.19
N LYS A 202 -1.90 -5.34 24.89
CA LYS A 202 -0.78 -6.22 24.51
C LYS A 202 -0.99 -6.79 23.10
N ASN A 203 -2.21 -7.24 22.77
CA ASN A 203 -2.54 -7.73 21.44
C ASN A 203 -2.44 -6.63 20.37
N LEU A 204 -2.94 -5.42 20.65
CA LEU A 204 -2.84 -4.28 19.74
C LEU A 204 -1.36 -3.89 19.49
N LYS A 205 -0.53 -3.91 20.53
CA LYS A 205 0.92 -3.69 20.38
C LYS A 205 1.55 -4.70 19.44
N GLN A 206 1.18 -5.97 19.56
CA GLN A 206 1.68 -7.02 18.68
C GLN A 206 1.29 -6.76 17.22
N ILE A 207 0.04 -6.34 16.97
CA ILE A 207 -0.43 -5.95 15.63
C ILE A 207 0.42 -4.78 15.08
N LEU A 208 0.68 -3.75 15.88
CA LEU A 208 1.49 -2.61 15.46
C LEU A 208 2.98 -2.93 15.31
N ASN A 209 3.51 -3.91 16.06
CA ASN A 209 4.87 -4.42 15.85
C ASN A 209 5.00 -5.12 14.48
N ILE A 210 3.95 -5.80 14.00
CA ILE A 210 3.94 -6.39 12.66
C ILE A 210 3.99 -5.27 11.62
N ALA A 211 3.23 -4.18 11.81
CA ALA A 211 3.31 -3.02 10.92
C ALA A 211 4.70 -2.37 10.92
N GLU A 212 5.36 -2.27 12.07
CA GLU A 212 6.74 -1.77 12.16
C GLU A 212 7.72 -2.71 11.43
N ALA A 213 7.59 -4.03 11.61
CA ALA A 213 8.43 -5.03 10.95
C ALA A 213 8.26 -5.03 9.42
N ASN A 214 7.05 -4.77 8.93
CA ASN A 214 6.74 -4.66 7.50
C ASN A 214 7.03 -3.26 6.92
N LEU A 215 7.60 -2.35 7.71
CA LEU A 215 7.89 -0.96 7.29
C LEU A 215 6.65 -0.14 6.89
N TRP A 216 5.46 -0.54 7.34
CA TRP A 216 4.19 0.20 7.19
C TRP A 216 4.10 1.42 8.11
N ILE A 217 4.79 1.36 9.25
CA ILE A 217 5.01 2.48 10.15
C ILE A 217 6.49 2.56 10.51
N ALA A 218 7.00 3.77 10.71
CA ALA A 218 8.42 3.95 11.07
C ALA A 218 8.75 3.39 12.47
N LYS A 219 7.78 3.42 13.39
CA LYS A 219 7.94 2.94 14.76
C LYS A 219 6.58 2.71 15.40
N ASN A 220 6.43 1.67 16.23
CA ASN A 220 5.21 1.45 16.98
C ASN A 220 4.92 2.61 17.97
N PRO A 221 3.81 3.36 17.79
CA PRO A 221 3.46 4.52 18.61
C PRO A 221 3.19 4.19 20.08
N ILE A 222 2.79 2.95 20.37
CA ILE A 222 2.36 2.51 21.70
C ILE A 222 3.36 1.54 22.35
N ALA A 223 4.53 1.34 21.76
CA ALA A 223 5.55 0.40 22.26
C ALA A 223 5.86 0.62 23.75
N LYS A 224 6.03 1.89 24.15
CA LYS A 224 6.38 2.33 25.52
C LYS A 224 5.22 2.31 26.52
N PHE A 225 3.98 2.05 26.08
CA PHE A 225 2.82 2.08 26.98
C PHE A 225 2.97 0.98 28.05
N LYS A 226 2.92 1.29 29.34
CA LYS A 226 3.10 0.25 30.37
C LYS A 226 1.81 -0.55 30.54
N CYS A 227 1.90 -1.87 30.34
CA CYS A 227 0.81 -2.81 30.63
C CYS A 227 1.16 -3.57 31.90
N GLY A 228 1.12 -2.88 33.04
CA GLY A 228 1.20 -3.54 34.34
C GLY A 228 -0.11 -4.27 34.60
N SER A 229 -0.03 -5.51 35.07
CA SER A 229 -1.12 -6.20 35.73
C SER A 229 -0.60 -6.57 37.10
N GLU A 230 -1.35 -6.27 38.16
CA GLU A 230 -1.10 -6.92 39.45
C GLU A 230 -1.30 -8.43 39.24
N ASP A 231 -0.30 -9.23 39.59
CA ASP A 231 -0.46 -10.67 39.58
C ASP A 231 -1.50 -11.01 40.65
N PRO A 232 -2.65 -11.61 40.27
CA PRO A 232 -3.62 -12.00 41.28
C PRO A 232 -2.94 -13.01 42.20
N GLU A 233 -2.97 -12.76 43.50
CA GLU A 233 -2.49 -13.72 44.49
C GLU A 233 -3.37 -14.98 44.41
N ILE A 234 -2.83 -16.03 43.78
CA ILE A 234 -3.50 -17.33 43.71
C ILE A 234 -3.13 -18.05 45.00
N MET A 235 -4.05 -18.03 45.97
CA MET A 235 -3.89 -18.85 47.18
C MET A 235 -3.85 -20.34 46.76
N PRO A 236 -2.79 -21.08 47.12
CA PRO A 236 -2.75 -22.52 46.88
C PRO A 236 -3.88 -23.20 47.65
N LEU A 237 -4.38 -24.31 47.11
CA LEU A 237 -5.34 -25.14 47.83
C LEU A 237 -4.60 -25.85 48.97
N GLU A 238 -5.13 -25.76 50.18
CA GLU A 238 -4.65 -26.55 51.31
C GLU A 238 -5.10 -28.01 51.17
N ILE A 239 -4.41 -28.93 51.86
CA ILE A 239 -4.69 -30.38 51.75
C ILE A 239 -6.16 -30.72 52.03
N PHE A 240 -6.80 -29.98 52.94
CA PHE A 240 -8.21 -30.13 53.29
C PHE A 240 -9.16 -29.75 52.13
N ASP A 241 -8.85 -28.69 51.38
CA ASP A 241 -9.65 -28.29 50.22
C ASP A 241 -9.54 -29.32 49.09
N VAL A 242 -8.35 -29.90 48.92
CA VAL A 242 -8.11 -31.00 47.97
C VAL A 242 -8.93 -32.24 48.35
N GLU A 243 -8.92 -32.64 49.63
CA GLU A 243 -9.74 -33.77 50.10
C GLU A 243 -11.25 -33.54 49.90
N LYS A 244 -11.71 -32.31 50.13
CA LYS A 244 -13.11 -31.94 49.94
C LYS A 244 -13.53 -32.03 48.47
N LEU A 245 -12.66 -31.62 47.55
CA LEU A 245 -12.87 -31.79 46.11
C LEU A 245 -12.86 -33.27 45.71
N TRP A 246 -11.91 -34.06 46.25
CA TRP A 246 -11.78 -35.48 45.97
C TRP A 246 -13.02 -36.30 46.38
N ARG A 247 -13.61 -35.98 47.54
CA ARG A 247 -14.80 -36.68 48.06
C ARG A 247 -16.11 -36.22 47.43
N LYS A 248 -16.09 -35.16 46.60
CA LYS A 248 -17.30 -34.62 45.98
C LYS A 248 -17.78 -35.58 44.88
N LYS A 249 -18.94 -36.21 45.09
CA LYS A 249 -19.62 -36.98 44.02
C LYS A 249 -20.04 -36.02 42.91
N ILE A 250 -19.55 -36.29 41.70
CA ILE A 250 -19.98 -35.58 40.50
C ILE A 250 -21.36 -36.13 40.14
N SER A 251 -22.38 -35.28 40.22
CA SER A 251 -23.72 -35.57 39.70
C SER A 251 -23.81 -35.24 38.22
#